data_AF-A0A9W7YC45-F1
#
_entry.id   AF-A0A9W7YC45-F1
#
_cell.length_a   1.000
_cell.length_b   1.000
_cell.length_c   1.000
_cell.angle_alpha   90.00
_cell.angle_beta   90.00
_cell.angle_gamma   90.00
#
_symmetry.space_group_name_H-M   'P 1'
#
loop_
_entity.id
_entity.type
_entity.pdbx_description
1 polymer ?
#
loop_
_entity_poly.entity_id
_entity_poly.type
_entity_poly.pdbx_seq_one_letter_code
_entity_poly.pdbx_strand_id
1 'polypeptide(L)'
;MRGAGPTDRPMPLALGAEEMDLHIEAQRVAEFAKFRPTYYLDRVEAVQLAGSRWRLLASVAIEDAEDAHFVGVIDKWTAAAESVMPPVERTEITALPDSATVEPAPPATDIGSNGRPSGGHGEALGPEIRRVRRLLIPKRKSKDSVLEEDVVLSRLGAGVYAQFIPRCSGPAQLPFYYPRVTRYALGFVDDEGGGHGTHRLEILVQELAAGAAAETPKQQAIWRDLTKRLYKWTVTERYGYQKRVLHDIVVAREPYLEKYHELKAKYAARWVEGWPEQTDPQKFVFEDIAIASWLICLWEQGGSRAMPKPTFADLGCGNGFLVYLLTSEGYSGYGVDQSARKIWTQYGIQVDLRAQTLEPYHFDARADWVIGNHADELAPWVPIIAARAAEAGSKFVVIPCCPHGLSGAKMALPAAAGQSKYHAYVNYISTLATQCGYEVEKEFLRIPSTKNVAIVGRSRTVRASQADVDALVKAAAHDFVPRVPDSVRNEIRLAKARSRSQATAEPGANSHQKGLSAEP
;
A
#
# COMPACT_ATOMS: atom_id res chain seq x y z
N MET A 1 26.45 -53.66 -19.88
CA MET A 1 27.03 -52.31 -19.86
C MET A 1 26.32 -51.43 -20.87
N ARG A 2 25.55 -50.45 -20.39
CA ARG A 2 25.46 -49.05 -20.87
C ARG A 2 24.25 -48.44 -20.14
N GLY A 3 24.56 -47.55 -19.20
CA GLY A 3 23.59 -46.91 -18.32
C GLY A 3 22.75 -45.89 -19.08
N ALA A 4 21.46 -45.85 -18.73
CA ALA A 4 20.59 -44.73 -19.04
C ALA A 4 20.92 -43.60 -18.06
N GLY A 5 21.26 -42.43 -18.60
CA GLY A 5 21.60 -41.23 -17.84
C GLY A 5 20.40 -40.65 -17.07
N PRO A 6 20.65 -39.74 -16.12
CA PRO A 6 19.59 -39.12 -15.34
C PRO A 6 18.76 -38.24 -16.29
N THR A 7 17.47 -38.57 -16.38
CA THR A 7 16.49 -37.72 -17.06
C THR A 7 16.38 -36.41 -16.29
N ASP A 8 16.86 -35.33 -16.89
CA ASP A 8 16.52 -33.94 -16.54
C ASP A 8 15.00 -33.81 -16.62
N ARG A 9 14.33 -33.99 -15.48
CA ARG A 9 12.94 -33.53 -15.34
C ARG A 9 13.02 -32.04 -15.01
N PRO A 10 12.46 -31.15 -15.85
CA PRO A 10 12.34 -29.75 -15.46
C PRO A 10 11.61 -29.68 -14.11
N MET A 11 12.18 -28.94 -13.16
CA MET A 11 11.48 -28.63 -11.91
C MET A 11 10.11 -28.03 -12.27
N PRO A 12 9.01 -28.46 -11.62
CA PRO A 12 7.73 -27.84 -11.84
C PRO A 12 7.84 -26.37 -11.41
N LEU A 13 7.68 -25.46 -12.38
CA LEU A 13 7.52 -24.03 -12.16
C LEU A 13 6.47 -23.83 -11.08
N ALA A 14 6.86 -23.18 -9.98
CA ALA A 14 5.95 -22.78 -8.91
C ALA A 14 4.83 -21.92 -9.52
N LEU A 15 3.61 -22.46 -9.56
CA LEU A 15 2.42 -21.72 -9.97
C LEU A 15 2.28 -20.50 -9.03
N GLY A 16 2.52 -19.31 -9.57
CA GLY A 16 2.30 -18.03 -8.88
C GLY A 16 3.55 -17.26 -8.44
N ALA A 17 4.76 -17.73 -8.71
CA ALA A 17 5.99 -16.98 -8.46
C ALA A 17 6.86 -16.92 -9.72
N GLU A 18 6.50 -16.05 -10.68
CA GLU A 18 7.56 -15.47 -11.52
C GLU A 18 8.57 -14.84 -10.55
N GLU A 19 9.83 -15.23 -10.70
CA GLU A 19 10.93 -14.65 -9.94
C GLU A 19 10.90 -13.14 -10.20
N MET A 20 10.45 -12.37 -9.21
CA MET A 20 10.23 -10.94 -9.35
C MET A 20 11.56 -10.29 -9.70
N ASP A 21 11.63 -9.60 -10.84
CA ASP A 21 12.83 -8.88 -11.23
C ASP A 21 13.00 -7.66 -10.32
N LEU A 22 13.78 -7.88 -9.26
CA LEU A 22 14.13 -6.84 -8.29
C LEU A 22 15.06 -5.80 -8.90
N HIS A 23 15.70 -6.06 -10.03
CA HIS A 23 16.67 -5.15 -10.64
C HIS A 23 16.00 -3.85 -11.08
N ILE A 24 14.89 -3.94 -11.83
CA ILE A 24 14.12 -2.78 -12.31
C ILE A 24 13.63 -1.93 -11.13
N GLU A 25 13.09 -2.58 -10.09
CA GLU A 25 12.61 -1.86 -8.90
C GLU A 25 13.76 -1.25 -8.09
N ALA A 26 14.90 -1.92 -7.98
CA ALA A 26 16.09 -1.39 -7.32
C ALA A 26 16.60 -0.14 -8.03
N GLN A 27 16.67 -0.15 -9.37
CA GLN A 27 17.02 1.01 -10.19
C GLN A 27 16.04 2.17 -9.94
N ARG A 28 14.73 1.92 -9.99
CA ARG A 28 13.71 2.94 -9.71
C ARG A 28 13.82 3.52 -8.31
N VAL A 29 14.05 2.69 -7.30
CA VAL A 29 14.24 3.15 -5.91
C VAL A 29 15.49 4.02 -5.78
N ALA A 30 16.59 3.66 -6.44
CA ALA A 30 17.81 4.47 -6.48
C ALA A 30 17.55 5.84 -7.12
N GLU A 31 16.87 5.88 -8.26
CA GLU A 31 16.48 7.14 -8.91
C GLU A 31 15.51 7.96 -8.05
N PHE A 32 14.52 7.33 -7.42
CA PHE A 32 13.62 8.04 -6.49
C PHE A 32 14.38 8.70 -5.33
N ALA A 33 15.52 8.16 -4.92
CA ALA A 33 16.35 8.75 -3.88
C ALA A 33 17.06 10.04 -4.34
N LYS A 34 17.23 10.25 -5.65
CA LYS A 34 17.79 11.48 -6.26
C LYS A 34 16.78 12.63 -6.33
N PHE A 35 15.49 12.41 -6.04
CA PHE A 35 14.46 13.45 -6.07
C PHE A 35 14.82 14.64 -5.15
N ARG A 36 15.25 15.76 -5.75
CA ARG A 36 15.65 17.01 -5.07
C ARG A 36 15.02 18.20 -5.79
N PRO A 37 13.71 18.45 -5.61
CA PRO A 37 13.03 19.57 -6.26
C PRO A 37 13.40 20.91 -5.61
N THR A 38 13.48 21.95 -6.44
CA THR A 38 13.46 23.35 -6.02
C THR A 38 12.03 23.86 -6.11
N TYR A 39 11.55 24.54 -5.06
CA TYR A 39 10.19 25.06 -5.00
C TYR A 39 10.20 26.59 -4.93
N TYR A 40 9.36 27.21 -5.74
CA TYR A 40 9.24 28.67 -5.89
C TYR A 40 7.88 29.17 -5.43
N LEU A 41 7.24 28.46 -4.50
CA LEU A 41 5.86 28.73 -4.05
C LEU A 41 5.70 30.13 -3.41
N ASP A 42 6.76 30.65 -2.80
CA ASP A 42 6.78 31.94 -2.11
C ASP A 42 7.43 33.06 -2.95
N ARG A 43 7.86 32.76 -4.18
CA ARG A 43 8.53 33.72 -5.08
C ARG A 43 7.82 33.77 -6.43
N VAL A 44 7.90 34.92 -7.10
CA VAL A 44 7.39 35.06 -8.47
C VAL A 44 8.56 34.84 -9.42
N GLU A 45 8.81 33.59 -9.77
CA GLU A 45 9.69 33.26 -10.88
C GLU A 45 8.87 33.25 -12.16
N ALA A 46 8.94 34.35 -12.91
CA ALA A 46 8.16 34.53 -14.12
C ALA A 46 8.94 33.99 -15.33
N VAL A 47 8.27 33.16 -16.11
CA VAL A 47 8.79 32.59 -17.36
C VAL A 47 7.90 33.06 -18.50
N GLN A 48 8.50 33.48 -19.62
CA GLN A 48 7.75 33.73 -20.84
C GLN A 48 7.70 32.43 -21.65
N LEU A 49 6.49 31.96 -21.93
CA LEU A 49 6.28 30.74 -22.71
C LEU A 49 5.15 31.00 -23.70
N ALA A 50 5.43 30.82 -24.99
CA ALA A 50 4.45 31.02 -26.07
C ALA A 50 3.79 32.43 -26.05
N GLY A 51 4.60 33.47 -25.83
CA GLY A 51 4.13 34.86 -25.74
C GLY A 51 3.23 35.17 -24.53
N SER A 52 3.08 34.21 -23.61
CA SER A 52 2.29 34.37 -22.39
C SER A 52 3.19 34.31 -21.16
N ARG A 53 2.86 35.09 -20.12
CA ARG A 53 3.57 35.05 -18.85
C ARG A 53 3.09 33.88 -17.99
N TRP A 54 4.02 33.08 -17.52
CA TRP A 54 3.79 31.96 -16.60
C TRP A 54 4.57 32.17 -15.31
N ARG A 55 4.15 31.50 -14.24
CA ARG A 55 4.89 31.41 -12.98
C ARG A 55 5.40 29.99 -12.81
N LEU A 56 6.71 29.83 -12.62
CA LEU A 56 7.33 28.57 -12.24
C LEU A 56 7.07 28.30 -10.76
N LEU A 57 6.55 27.11 -10.43
CA LEU A 57 6.24 26.71 -9.05
C LEU A 57 7.23 25.68 -8.50
N ALA A 58 7.71 24.80 -9.36
CA ALA A 58 8.67 23.77 -8.99
C ALA A 58 9.51 23.38 -10.19
N SER A 59 10.76 23.04 -9.92
CA SER A 59 11.66 22.42 -10.89
C SER A 59 12.43 21.26 -10.24
N VAL A 60 12.73 20.22 -11.00
CA VAL A 60 13.53 19.09 -10.52
C VAL A 60 14.37 18.52 -11.65
N ALA A 61 15.66 18.34 -11.41
CA ALA A 61 16.56 17.69 -12.36
C ALA A 61 16.19 16.21 -12.52
N ILE A 62 16.28 15.71 -13.74
CA ILE A 62 16.09 14.30 -14.09
C ILE A 62 17.18 13.88 -15.07
N GLU A 63 17.89 12.81 -14.74
CA GLU A 63 19.04 12.32 -15.50
C GLU A 63 18.59 11.21 -16.45
N ASP A 64 19.18 11.19 -17.65
CA ASP A 64 19.03 10.16 -18.69
C ASP A 64 17.55 9.81 -19.01
N ALA A 65 16.64 10.78 -18.88
CA ALA A 65 15.27 10.65 -19.35
C ALA A 65 15.16 11.33 -20.71
N GLU A 66 14.33 10.80 -21.59
CA GLU A 66 13.99 11.41 -22.87
C GLU A 66 12.60 12.06 -22.81
N ASP A 67 12.34 12.98 -23.74
CA ASP A 67 11.03 13.61 -23.85
C ASP A 67 9.90 12.59 -24.10
N ALA A 68 10.18 11.50 -24.80
CA ALA A 68 9.26 10.37 -24.98
C ALA A 68 8.77 9.77 -23.65
N HIS A 69 9.62 9.69 -22.61
CA HIS A 69 9.19 9.22 -21.29
C HIS A 69 8.23 10.21 -20.64
N PHE A 70 8.51 11.51 -20.73
CA PHE A 70 7.62 12.54 -20.23
C PHE A 70 6.27 12.50 -20.98
N VAL A 71 6.30 12.40 -22.31
CA VAL A 71 5.10 12.27 -23.14
C VAL A 71 4.29 11.04 -22.72
N GLY A 72 4.92 9.89 -22.54
CA GLY A 72 4.24 8.67 -22.05
C GLY A 72 3.51 8.86 -20.71
N VAL A 73 4.09 9.64 -19.79
CA VAL A 73 3.43 10.02 -18.53
C VAL A 73 2.22 10.91 -18.80
N ILE A 74 2.36 11.94 -19.63
CA ILE A 74 1.27 12.85 -19.98
C ILE A 74 0.12 12.11 -20.66
N ASP A 75 0.41 11.15 -21.53
CA ASP A 75 -0.59 10.29 -22.20
C ASP A 75 -1.42 9.52 -21.16
N LYS A 76 -0.75 8.87 -20.21
CA LYS A 76 -1.41 8.13 -19.13
C LYS A 76 -2.24 9.05 -18.23
N TRP A 77 -1.70 10.21 -17.90
CA TRP A 77 -2.38 11.20 -17.06
C TRP A 77 -3.55 11.86 -17.76
N THR A 78 -3.47 11.99 -19.09
CA THR A 78 -4.55 12.48 -19.96
C THR A 78 -5.71 11.49 -19.96
N ALA A 79 -5.42 10.21 -20.18
CA ALA A 79 -6.41 9.15 -20.29
C ALA A 79 -7.04 8.71 -18.96
N ALA A 80 -6.30 8.80 -17.85
CA ALA A 80 -6.74 8.31 -16.54
C ALA A 80 -6.35 9.27 -15.40
N ALA A 81 -6.92 10.48 -15.42
CA ALA A 81 -6.64 11.52 -14.42
C ALA A 81 -6.93 11.08 -12.98
N GLU A 82 -7.87 10.15 -12.78
CA GLU A 82 -8.19 9.53 -11.48
C GLU A 82 -6.99 8.84 -10.82
N SER A 83 -5.96 8.48 -11.59
CA SER A 83 -4.72 7.89 -11.08
C SER A 83 -3.81 8.91 -10.38
N VAL A 84 -4.03 10.21 -10.63
CA VAL A 84 -3.12 11.30 -10.23
C VAL A 84 -3.85 12.38 -9.43
N MET A 85 -5.08 12.70 -9.78
CA MET A 85 -5.93 13.72 -9.17
C MET A 85 -7.15 13.10 -8.47
N PRO A 86 -6.98 12.41 -7.32
CA PRO A 86 -8.13 12.03 -6.50
C PRO A 86 -8.79 13.32 -5.98
N PRO A 87 -10.10 13.56 -6.16
CA PRO A 87 -11.24 12.65 -6.14
C PRO A 87 -11.97 12.52 -7.49
N VAL A 88 -11.26 12.42 -8.61
CA VAL A 88 -11.87 12.01 -9.88
C VAL A 88 -12.27 10.53 -9.82
N GLU A 89 -13.49 10.19 -10.23
CA GLU A 89 -14.04 8.83 -10.31
C GLU A 89 -13.54 8.14 -11.57
N ARG A 90 -13.66 8.83 -12.71
CA ARG A 90 -13.21 8.38 -14.02
C ARG A 90 -12.97 9.57 -14.95
N THR A 91 -12.15 9.34 -15.95
CA THR A 91 -11.90 10.26 -17.06
C THR A 91 -12.62 9.75 -18.31
N GLU A 92 -13.31 10.63 -19.02
CA GLU A 92 -13.90 10.32 -20.33
C GLU A 92 -13.24 11.20 -21.39
N ILE A 93 -12.63 10.60 -22.40
CA ILE A 93 -12.04 11.34 -23.53
C ILE A 93 -13.17 11.71 -24.48
N THR A 94 -13.31 13.00 -24.77
CA THR A 94 -14.21 13.52 -25.80
C THR A 94 -13.35 13.98 -26.97
N ALA A 95 -13.53 13.40 -28.15
CA ALA A 95 -12.69 13.74 -29.30
C ALA A 95 -13.00 15.17 -29.81
N LEU A 96 -11.95 15.83 -30.33
CA LEU A 96 -12.05 16.61 -31.56
C LEU A 96 -10.84 16.25 -32.44
N PRO A 97 -11.04 15.49 -33.53
CA PRO A 97 -10.14 15.46 -34.67
C PRO A 97 -10.41 16.66 -35.59
N ASP A 98 -9.35 17.12 -36.24
CA ASP A 98 -9.27 18.08 -37.34
C ASP A 98 -9.32 19.58 -37.04
N SER A 99 -8.38 20.25 -37.71
CA SER A 99 -8.07 21.68 -37.69
C SER A 99 -9.31 22.57 -37.67
N ALA A 100 -9.60 23.19 -36.53
CA ALA A 100 -10.48 24.34 -36.47
C ALA A 100 -9.72 25.46 -35.74
N THR A 101 -9.32 26.44 -36.53
CA THR A 101 -8.92 27.81 -36.17
C THR A 101 -9.01 28.12 -34.67
N VAL A 102 -7.86 28.18 -34.01
CA VAL A 102 -7.72 28.79 -32.70
C VAL A 102 -8.05 30.27 -32.87
N GLU A 103 -9.18 30.73 -32.32
CA GLU A 103 -9.37 32.15 -32.08
C GLU A 103 -8.27 32.63 -31.14
N PRO A 104 -7.52 33.70 -31.49
CA PRO A 104 -6.52 34.25 -30.59
C PRO A 104 -7.20 34.72 -29.31
N ALA A 105 -6.56 34.45 -28.17
CA ALA A 105 -7.01 34.96 -26.88
C ALA A 105 -7.20 36.48 -26.94
N PRO A 106 -8.21 37.04 -26.26
CA PRO A 106 -8.43 38.48 -26.25
C PRO A 106 -7.17 39.18 -25.73
N PRO A 107 -6.75 40.29 -26.36
CA PRO A 107 -5.55 41.01 -25.94
C PRO A 107 -5.71 41.45 -24.49
N ALA A 108 -4.68 41.20 -23.69
CA ALA A 108 -4.58 41.75 -22.35
C ALA A 108 -4.73 43.27 -22.44
N THR A 109 -5.70 43.83 -21.73
CA THR A 109 -5.90 45.27 -21.63
C THR A 109 -4.63 45.91 -21.08
N ASP A 110 -4.05 46.76 -21.92
CA ASP A 110 -2.83 47.53 -21.67
C ASP A 110 -3.05 48.49 -20.49
N ILE A 111 -2.36 48.27 -19.38
CA ILE A 111 -2.27 49.24 -18.28
C ILE A 111 -0.84 49.78 -18.28
N GLY A 112 -0.69 50.99 -18.84
CA GLY A 112 0.22 52.01 -18.34
C GLY A 112 1.72 51.72 -18.44
N SER A 113 2.32 52.25 -19.49
CA SER A 113 3.76 52.46 -19.70
C SER A 113 4.54 53.00 -18.50
N ASN A 114 5.70 52.39 -18.20
CA ASN A 114 7.01 53.05 -18.18
C ASN A 114 8.16 52.09 -17.81
N GLY A 115 9.16 51.94 -18.70
CA GLY A 115 10.55 51.65 -18.29
C GLY A 115 11.28 50.45 -18.92
N ARG A 116 12.08 50.75 -19.96
CA ARG A 116 13.28 50.07 -20.51
C ARG A 116 13.15 48.75 -21.31
N PRO A 117 13.86 48.64 -22.45
CA PRO A 117 13.88 47.43 -23.27
C PRO A 117 14.97 46.47 -22.76
N SER A 118 14.59 45.22 -22.49
CA SER A 118 15.52 44.10 -22.42
C SER A 118 14.99 43.00 -23.32
N GLY A 119 15.79 42.63 -24.32
CA GLY A 119 15.41 41.74 -25.41
C GLY A 119 14.90 40.39 -24.91
N GLY A 120 13.78 39.98 -25.50
CA GLY A 120 13.28 38.62 -25.49
C GLY A 120 12.44 38.49 -26.74
N HIS A 121 13.02 37.89 -27.79
CA HIS A 121 12.24 37.46 -28.95
C HIS A 121 11.16 36.51 -28.42
N GLY A 122 9.90 36.91 -28.52
CA GLY A 122 8.77 36.04 -28.22
C GLY A 122 8.80 34.90 -29.22
N GLU A 123 9.32 33.75 -28.82
CA GLU A 123 9.22 32.53 -29.63
C GLU A 123 7.74 32.21 -29.81
N ALA A 124 7.33 32.13 -31.09
CA ALA A 124 6.00 31.67 -31.47
C ALA A 124 5.80 30.25 -30.92
N LEU A 125 4.54 29.88 -30.64
CA LEU A 125 4.17 28.50 -30.31
C LEU A 125 4.82 27.55 -31.33
N GLY A 126 5.73 26.69 -30.88
CA GLY A 126 6.18 25.59 -31.73
C GLY A 126 5.02 24.65 -32.03
N PRO A 127 5.19 23.70 -32.97
CA PRO A 127 4.08 22.90 -33.47
C PRO A 127 3.36 22.16 -32.32
N GLU A 128 2.03 22.30 -32.28
CA GLU A 128 1.16 21.51 -31.41
C GLU A 128 1.37 20.03 -31.79
N ILE A 129 1.80 19.22 -30.82
CA ILE A 129 2.02 17.78 -31.01
C ILE A 129 0.67 17.08 -30.98
N ARG A 130 -0.17 17.42 -29.99
CA ARG A 130 -1.50 16.81 -29.81
C ARG A 130 -2.37 17.66 -28.88
N ARG A 131 -3.68 17.64 -29.12
CA ARG A 131 -4.71 18.13 -28.21
C ARG A 131 -5.72 17.04 -27.94
N VAL A 132 -6.09 16.88 -26.66
CA VAL A 132 -7.12 15.94 -26.22
C VAL A 132 -8.09 16.69 -25.33
N ARG A 133 -9.39 16.54 -25.59
CA ARG A 133 -10.43 17.02 -24.68
C ARG A 133 -10.92 15.88 -23.81
N ARG A 134 -11.19 16.18 -22.54
CA ARG A 134 -11.67 15.20 -21.56
C ARG A 134 -12.69 15.79 -20.61
N LEU A 135 -13.52 14.91 -20.06
CA LEU A 135 -14.41 15.16 -18.94
C LEU A 135 -13.87 14.47 -17.69
N LEU A 136 -13.71 15.23 -16.61
CA LEU A 136 -13.35 14.73 -15.30
C LEU A 136 -14.61 14.53 -14.46
N ILE A 137 -15.01 13.28 -14.27
CA ILE A 137 -16.21 12.93 -13.49
C ILE A 137 -15.82 12.81 -12.01
N PRO A 138 -16.41 13.59 -11.08
CA PRO A 138 -16.02 13.55 -9.67
C PRO A 138 -16.65 12.38 -8.91
N LYS A 139 -15.92 11.82 -7.94
CA LYS A 139 -16.45 10.80 -7.00
C LYS A 139 -17.59 11.33 -6.14
N ARG A 140 -17.57 12.62 -5.83
CA ARG A 140 -18.58 13.29 -4.99
C ARG A 140 -19.48 14.19 -5.83
N LYS A 141 -20.36 13.57 -6.61
CA LYS A 141 -21.29 14.24 -7.54
C LYS A 141 -22.22 15.27 -6.87
N SER A 142 -22.41 15.19 -5.56
CA SER A 142 -23.18 16.17 -4.77
C SER A 142 -22.38 17.43 -4.39
N LYS A 143 -21.05 17.42 -4.52
CA LYS A 143 -20.16 18.53 -4.13
C LYS A 143 -19.44 19.20 -5.29
N ASP A 144 -19.13 18.42 -6.32
CA ASP A 144 -18.33 18.87 -7.46
C ASP A 144 -19.08 18.59 -8.76
N SER A 145 -19.01 19.53 -9.71
CA SER A 145 -19.49 19.35 -11.08
C SER A 145 -18.48 18.60 -11.93
N VAL A 146 -18.94 18.03 -13.04
CA VAL A 146 -18.06 17.54 -14.11
C VAL A 146 -17.26 18.71 -14.66
N LEU A 147 -15.95 18.53 -14.84
CA LEU A 147 -15.06 19.53 -15.42
C LEU A 147 -14.63 19.08 -16.82
N GLU A 148 -14.89 19.93 -17.82
CA GLU A 148 -14.31 19.77 -19.16
C GLU A 148 -12.92 20.44 -19.19
N GLU A 149 -11.94 19.78 -19.80
CA GLU A 149 -10.55 20.22 -19.84
C GLU A 149 -9.91 19.87 -21.18
N ASP A 150 -9.14 20.81 -21.74
CA ASP A 150 -8.26 20.55 -22.88
C ASP A 150 -6.83 20.27 -22.36
N VAL A 151 -6.24 19.15 -22.78
CA VAL A 151 -4.83 18.83 -22.57
C VAL A 151 -4.08 19.02 -23.88
N VAL A 152 -3.13 19.95 -23.91
CA VAL A 152 -2.39 20.35 -25.12
C VAL A 152 -0.92 20.08 -24.93
N LEU A 153 -0.36 19.20 -25.75
CA LEU A 153 1.06 18.89 -25.80
C LEU A 153 1.71 19.65 -26.95
N SER A 154 2.76 20.40 -26.68
CA SER A 154 3.44 21.27 -27.65
C SER A 154 4.95 21.26 -27.44
N ARG A 155 5.73 21.42 -28.51
CA ARG A 155 7.17 21.68 -28.42
C ARG A 155 7.41 23.19 -28.44
N LEU A 156 8.23 23.71 -27.52
CA LEU A 156 8.55 25.12 -27.39
C LEU A 156 10.06 25.24 -27.15
N GLY A 157 10.79 25.82 -28.10
CA GLY A 157 12.26 25.77 -28.12
C GLY A 157 12.75 24.32 -28.08
N ALA A 158 13.69 24.03 -27.18
CA ALA A 158 14.18 22.67 -26.91
C ALA A 158 13.26 21.85 -25.98
N GLY A 159 12.25 22.46 -25.37
CA GLY A 159 11.38 21.83 -24.38
C GLY A 159 10.09 21.24 -24.94
N VAL A 160 9.50 20.28 -24.20
CA VAL A 160 8.15 19.75 -24.41
C VAL A 160 7.27 20.12 -23.22
N TYR A 161 6.10 20.70 -23.51
CA TYR A 161 5.17 21.15 -22.49
C TYR A 161 3.77 20.58 -22.70
N ALA A 162 3.16 20.13 -21.61
CA ALA A 162 1.77 19.71 -21.54
C ALA A 162 0.96 20.73 -20.74
N GLN A 163 0.03 21.42 -21.41
CA GLN A 163 -0.87 22.40 -20.80
C GLN A 163 -2.22 21.76 -20.46
N PHE A 164 -2.73 22.09 -19.29
CA PHE A 164 -3.99 21.60 -18.72
C PHE A 164 -4.94 22.79 -18.56
N ILE A 165 -5.93 22.87 -19.45
CA ILE A 165 -6.75 24.06 -19.67
C ILE A 165 -8.21 23.74 -19.31
N PRO A 166 -8.67 24.09 -18.09
CA PRO A 166 -10.07 23.91 -17.71
C PRO A 166 -10.99 24.80 -18.54
N ARG A 167 -12.07 24.22 -19.08
CA ARG A 167 -13.10 24.92 -19.86
C ARG A 167 -14.17 25.44 -18.91
N CYS A 168 -13.88 26.58 -18.28
CA CYS A 168 -14.81 27.26 -17.40
C CYS A 168 -14.79 28.77 -17.64
N SER A 169 -15.91 29.45 -17.41
CA SER A 169 -16.02 30.92 -17.55
C SER A 169 -15.32 31.68 -16.43
N GLY A 170 -14.90 31.00 -15.36
CA GLY A 170 -14.17 31.60 -14.25
C GLY A 170 -13.94 30.65 -13.08
N PRO A 171 -13.07 31.04 -12.12
CA PRO A 171 -12.59 30.16 -11.05
C PRO A 171 -13.63 29.64 -10.08
N ALA A 172 -14.77 30.32 -9.94
CA ALA A 172 -15.87 29.87 -9.10
C ALA A 172 -16.50 28.56 -9.61
N GLN A 173 -16.30 28.22 -10.90
CA GLN A 173 -16.79 27.01 -11.53
C GLN A 173 -15.76 25.86 -11.47
N LEU A 174 -14.54 26.09 -10.97
CA LEU A 174 -13.56 25.03 -10.79
C LEU A 174 -13.97 24.13 -9.61
N PRO A 175 -13.92 22.80 -9.76
CA PRO A 175 -14.16 21.87 -8.66
C PRO A 175 -13.24 22.13 -7.47
N PHE A 176 -13.69 21.77 -6.27
CA PHE A 176 -12.95 22.01 -5.02
C PHE A 176 -11.56 21.36 -4.98
N TYR A 177 -11.40 20.27 -5.73
CA TYR A 177 -10.15 19.51 -5.82
C TYR A 177 -9.18 20.04 -6.88
N TYR A 178 -9.66 20.85 -7.82
CA TYR A 178 -8.86 21.32 -8.94
C TYR A 178 -8.05 22.58 -8.54
N PRO A 179 -6.80 22.74 -9.02
CA PRO A 179 -6.03 23.95 -8.71
C PRO A 179 -6.73 25.22 -9.20
N ARG A 180 -6.80 26.26 -8.37
CA ARG A 180 -7.42 27.56 -8.72
C ARG A 180 -6.49 28.38 -9.62
N VAL A 181 -6.38 27.99 -10.88
CA VAL A 181 -5.55 28.60 -11.93
C VAL A 181 -6.36 28.74 -13.22
N THR A 182 -5.95 29.63 -14.14
CA THR A 182 -6.55 29.67 -15.48
C THR A 182 -6.13 28.44 -16.29
N ARG A 183 -4.86 28.06 -16.16
CA ARG A 183 -4.28 26.80 -16.66
C ARG A 183 -2.96 26.52 -15.93
N TYR A 184 -2.54 25.27 -15.93
CA TYR A 184 -1.19 24.89 -15.51
C TYR A 184 -0.50 24.10 -16.61
N ALA A 185 0.83 24.02 -16.55
CA ALA A 185 1.63 23.27 -17.49
C ALA A 185 2.67 22.43 -16.76
N LEU A 186 2.98 21.27 -17.35
CA LEU A 186 4.10 20.43 -16.97
C LEU A 186 5.12 20.51 -18.10
N GLY A 187 6.38 20.73 -17.77
CA GLY A 187 7.46 20.88 -18.75
C GLY A 187 8.52 19.80 -18.59
N PHE A 188 9.10 19.38 -19.71
CA PHE A 188 10.35 18.66 -19.81
C PHE A 188 11.29 19.49 -20.68
N VAL A 189 12.37 19.98 -20.11
CA VAL A 189 13.29 20.92 -20.76
C VAL A 189 14.74 20.50 -20.56
N ASP A 190 15.63 20.93 -21.45
CA ASP A 190 17.06 20.75 -21.27
C ASP A 190 17.56 21.59 -20.09
N ASP A 191 18.46 21.01 -19.30
CA ASP A 191 19.13 21.74 -18.23
C ASP A 191 20.43 22.35 -18.76
N GLU A 192 20.38 23.60 -19.24
CA GLU A 192 21.54 24.28 -19.85
C GLU A 192 22.76 24.41 -18.91
N GLY A 193 22.57 24.25 -17.59
CA GLY A 193 23.63 24.20 -16.59
C GLY A 193 24.05 22.80 -16.12
N GLY A 194 23.41 21.76 -16.65
CA GLY A 194 23.62 20.35 -16.29
C GLY A 194 24.71 19.66 -17.11
N GLY A 195 25.07 18.45 -16.71
CA GLY A 195 25.90 17.57 -17.54
C GLY A 195 25.14 17.07 -18.77
N HIS A 196 25.84 16.47 -19.73
CA HIS A 196 25.20 15.84 -20.89
C HIS A 196 24.16 14.80 -20.42
N GLY A 197 22.92 14.90 -20.90
CA GLY A 197 21.82 14.01 -20.51
C GLY A 197 21.06 14.41 -19.23
N THR A 198 21.34 15.59 -18.67
CA THR A 198 20.53 16.18 -17.60
C THR A 198 19.42 17.04 -18.17
N HIS A 199 18.19 16.73 -17.80
CA HIS A 199 17.00 17.52 -18.13
C HIS A 199 16.33 18.01 -16.85
N ARG A 200 15.29 18.84 -16.99
CA ARG A 200 14.52 19.38 -15.88
C ARG A 200 13.03 19.20 -16.13
N LEU A 201 12.34 18.72 -15.09
CA LEU A 201 10.89 18.71 -15.03
C LEU A 201 10.41 19.98 -14.33
N GLU A 202 9.40 20.64 -14.90
CA GLU A 202 8.89 21.92 -14.42
C GLU A 202 7.38 21.88 -14.20
N ILE A 203 6.90 22.61 -13.19
CA ILE A 203 5.47 22.90 -12.99
C ILE A 203 5.27 24.41 -13.12
N LEU A 204 4.45 24.81 -14.09
CA LEU A 204 4.13 26.19 -14.38
C LEU A 204 2.64 26.45 -14.22
N VAL A 205 2.27 27.66 -13.84
CA VAL A 205 0.88 28.09 -13.73
C VAL A 205 0.66 29.45 -14.39
N GLN A 206 -0.53 29.64 -14.94
CA GLN A 206 -1.07 30.96 -15.18
C GLN A 206 -2.12 31.26 -14.13
N GLU A 207 -1.90 32.33 -13.39
CA GLU A 207 -2.74 32.69 -12.26
C GLU A 207 -3.91 33.57 -12.70
N LEU A 208 -5.00 33.48 -11.95
CA LEU A 208 -6.19 34.33 -12.11
C LEU A 208 -5.95 35.74 -11.55
N ALA A 209 -5.14 35.82 -10.50
CA ALA A 209 -4.60 37.02 -9.88
C ALA A 209 -3.20 36.67 -9.33
N ALA A 210 -2.27 37.63 -9.37
CA ALA A 210 -0.90 37.40 -8.90
C ALA A 210 -0.88 36.89 -7.45
N GLY A 211 -0.30 35.72 -7.21
CA GLY A 211 -0.21 35.04 -5.90
C GLY A 211 -1.17 33.85 -5.71
N ALA A 212 -2.29 33.80 -6.44
CA ALA A 212 -3.43 32.93 -6.11
C ALA A 212 -3.18 31.41 -6.23
N ALA A 213 -2.18 30.97 -7.00
CA ALA A 213 -1.94 29.54 -7.23
C ALA A 213 -1.21 28.83 -6.07
N ALA A 214 -0.49 29.59 -5.22
CA ALA A 214 0.42 29.04 -4.20
C ALA A 214 0.17 29.56 -2.78
N GLU A 215 -0.83 30.40 -2.56
CA GLU A 215 -1.04 31.07 -1.27
C GLU A 215 -1.50 30.12 -0.15
N THR A 216 -2.30 29.09 -0.46
CA THR A 216 -2.82 28.20 0.60
C THR A 216 -1.88 27.01 0.83
N PRO A 217 -1.65 26.59 2.10
CA PRO A 217 -0.87 25.39 2.41
C PRO A 217 -1.38 24.13 1.70
N LYS A 218 -2.70 24.06 1.46
CA LYS A 218 -3.34 22.98 0.70
C LYS A 218 -2.91 22.98 -0.77
N GLN A 219 -2.93 24.12 -1.46
CA GLN A 219 -2.46 24.22 -2.85
C GLN A 219 -0.96 23.92 -2.95
N GLN A 220 -0.16 24.43 -2.01
CA GLN A 220 1.26 24.11 -1.94
C GLN A 220 1.51 22.61 -1.83
N ALA A 221 0.74 21.90 -0.98
CA ALA A 221 0.82 20.45 -0.86
C ALA A 221 0.47 19.73 -2.17
N ILE A 222 -0.54 20.22 -2.92
CA ILE A 222 -0.92 19.67 -4.23
C ILE A 222 0.23 19.79 -5.23
N TRP A 223 0.86 20.97 -5.35
CA TRP A 223 1.98 21.17 -6.28
C TRP A 223 3.21 20.34 -5.92
N ARG A 224 3.50 20.19 -4.62
CA ARG A 224 4.58 19.31 -4.13
C ARG A 224 4.29 17.84 -4.46
N ASP A 225 3.05 17.39 -4.27
CA ASP A 225 2.65 16.02 -4.62
C ASP A 225 2.70 15.79 -6.13
N LEU A 226 2.22 16.74 -6.93
CA LEU A 226 2.27 16.68 -8.39
C LEU A 226 3.71 16.61 -8.91
N THR A 227 4.62 17.43 -8.35
CA THR A 227 6.06 17.42 -8.70
C THR A 227 6.66 16.04 -8.44
N LYS A 228 6.38 15.49 -7.25
CA LYS A 228 6.86 14.17 -6.85
C LYS A 228 6.29 13.06 -7.74
N ARG A 229 5.00 13.15 -8.11
CA ARG A 229 4.36 12.19 -9.01
C ARG A 229 4.95 12.25 -10.41
N LEU A 230 5.11 13.45 -10.97
CA LEU A 230 5.67 13.64 -12.30
C LEU A 230 7.05 13.00 -12.38
N TYR A 231 7.94 13.34 -11.44
CA TYR A 231 9.27 12.74 -11.36
C TYR A 231 9.23 11.21 -11.27
N LYS A 232 8.45 10.67 -10.32
CA LYS A 232 8.38 9.22 -10.12
C LYS A 232 7.79 8.48 -11.32
N TRP A 233 6.81 9.07 -11.99
CA TRP A 233 6.18 8.48 -13.16
C TRP A 233 7.11 8.54 -14.37
N THR A 234 7.85 9.64 -14.58
CA THR A 234 8.84 9.71 -15.67
C THR A 234 9.95 8.69 -15.47
N VAL A 235 10.47 8.55 -14.26
CA VAL A 235 11.42 7.48 -13.91
C VAL A 235 10.78 6.09 -14.14
N THR A 236 9.51 5.91 -13.77
CA THR A 236 8.81 4.64 -13.98
C THR A 236 8.57 4.34 -15.46
N GLU A 237 8.33 5.35 -16.29
CA GLU A 237 8.21 5.18 -17.75
C GLU A 237 9.52 4.71 -18.36
N ARG A 238 10.63 5.31 -17.92
CA ARG A 238 11.99 4.99 -18.37
C ARG A 238 12.40 3.55 -18.07
N TYR A 239 12.24 3.12 -16.82
CA TYR A 239 12.67 1.77 -16.39
C TYR A 239 11.60 0.70 -16.57
N GLY A 240 10.34 1.09 -16.76
CA GLY A 240 9.19 0.20 -16.75
C GLY A 240 8.62 -0.08 -15.35
N TYR A 241 7.47 -0.75 -15.32
CA TYR A 241 6.80 -1.17 -14.10
C TYR A 241 6.29 -2.61 -14.21
N GLN A 242 6.75 -3.48 -13.31
CA GLN A 242 6.18 -4.80 -13.14
C GLN A 242 5.12 -4.77 -12.04
N LYS A 243 3.91 -5.24 -12.34
CA LYS A 243 2.83 -5.35 -11.36
C LYS A 243 3.19 -6.41 -10.32
N ARG A 244 3.27 -5.99 -9.05
CA ARG A 244 3.70 -6.83 -7.93
C ARG A 244 2.56 -7.48 -7.16
N VAL A 245 1.36 -6.92 -7.28
CA VAL A 245 0.17 -7.35 -6.55
C VAL A 245 -0.70 -8.13 -7.51
N LEU A 246 -0.60 -9.45 -7.43
CA LEU A 246 -1.44 -10.36 -8.19
C LEU A 246 -2.55 -10.86 -7.27
N HIS A 247 -3.78 -10.51 -7.64
CA HIS A 247 -4.99 -11.03 -7.03
C HIS A 247 -5.50 -12.18 -7.90
N ASP A 248 -6.37 -12.99 -7.31
CA ASP A 248 -7.21 -13.96 -8.02
C ASP A 248 -6.42 -15.11 -8.70
N ILE A 249 -5.30 -15.53 -8.11
CA ILE A 249 -4.42 -16.60 -8.65
C ILE A 249 -4.61 -17.95 -7.97
N VAL A 250 -4.93 -17.94 -6.68
CA VAL A 250 -5.35 -19.10 -5.88
C VAL A 250 -6.87 -19.18 -5.84
N VAL A 251 -7.57 -18.05 -5.66
CA VAL A 251 -9.04 -17.99 -5.64
C VAL A 251 -9.58 -17.08 -6.72
N ALA A 252 -10.37 -17.62 -7.64
CA ALA A 252 -10.97 -16.82 -8.71
C ALA A 252 -11.86 -15.69 -8.15
N ARG A 253 -11.81 -14.54 -8.83
CA ARG A 253 -12.46 -13.29 -8.40
C ARG A 253 -13.97 -13.43 -8.20
N GLU A 254 -14.65 -14.05 -9.16
CA GLU A 254 -16.12 -14.10 -9.18
C GLU A 254 -16.69 -14.91 -8.01
N PRO A 255 -16.28 -16.17 -7.77
CA PRO A 255 -16.70 -16.93 -6.58
C PRO A 255 -16.40 -16.20 -5.27
N TYR A 256 -15.23 -15.57 -5.18
CA TYR A 256 -14.84 -14.79 -4.00
C TYR A 256 -15.80 -13.62 -3.74
N LEU A 257 -16.12 -12.83 -4.77
CA LEU A 257 -17.00 -11.67 -4.63
C LEU A 257 -18.42 -12.09 -4.25
N GLU A 258 -18.93 -13.16 -4.86
CA GLU A 258 -20.23 -13.72 -4.51
C GLU A 258 -20.28 -14.14 -3.03
N LYS A 259 -19.30 -14.95 -2.59
CA LYS A 259 -19.21 -15.38 -1.19
C LYS A 259 -19.03 -14.20 -0.23
N TYR A 260 -18.20 -13.23 -0.57
CA TYR A 260 -18.01 -12.02 0.23
C TYR A 260 -19.30 -11.23 0.39
N HIS A 261 -20.07 -11.04 -0.68
CA HIS A 261 -21.34 -10.34 -0.62
C HIS A 261 -22.38 -11.10 0.22
N GLU A 262 -22.43 -12.43 0.10
CA GLU A 262 -23.27 -13.30 0.92
C GLU A 262 -22.94 -13.16 2.41
N LEU A 263 -21.68 -13.39 2.80
CA LEU A 263 -21.26 -13.30 4.22
C LEU A 263 -21.41 -11.87 4.76
N LYS A 264 -21.10 -10.85 3.94
CA LYS A 264 -21.31 -9.44 4.32
C LYS A 264 -22.77 -9.15 4.63
N ALA A 265 -23.70 -9.61 3.80
CA ALA A 265 -25.13 -9.44 4.04
C ALA A 265 -25.60 -10.15 5.32
N LYS A 266 -25.05 -11.33 5.60
CA LYS A 266 -25.42 -12.16 6.76
C LYS A 266 -24.88 -11.64 8.10
N TYR A 267 -23.65 -11.12 8.11
CA TYR A 267 -22.93 -10.86 9.36
C TYR A 267 -22.63 -9.39 9.65
N ALA A 268 -22.45 -8.54 8.63
CA ALA A 268 -21.85 -7.23 8.84
C ALA A 268 -22.70 -6.30 9.73
N ALA A 269 -24.01 -6.19 9.49
CA ALA A 269 -24.87 -5.24 10.22
C ALA A 269 -24.82 -5.48 11.75
N ARG A 270 -25.07 -6.73 12.16
CA ARG A 270 -25.05 -7.12 13.57
C ARG A 270 -23.71 -6.83 14.24
N TRP A 271 -22.61 -7.26 13.61
CA TRP A 271 -21.30 -7.22 14.26
C TRP A 271 -20.64 -5.85 14.18
N VAL A 272 -21.01 -5.01 13.22
CA VAL A 272 -20.56 -3.61 13.18
C VAL A 272 -21.26 -2.77 14.26
N GLU A 273 -22.56 -2.97 14.46
CA GLU A 273 -23.34 -2.24 15.46
C GLU A 273 -23.05 -2.70 16.90
N GLY A 274 -22.82 -4.00 17.10
CA GLY A 274 -22.69 -4.63 18.42
C GLY A 274 -21.26 -4.95 18.86
N TRP A 275 -20.22 -4.36 18.26
CA TRP A 275 -18.82 -4.71 18.51
C TRP A 275 -18.34 -4.31 19.92
N PRO A 276 -18.00 -5.26 20.81
CA PRO A 276 -17.64 -4.96 22.20
C PRO A 276 -16.14 -4.69 22.40
N GLU A 277 -15.32 -4.85 21.37
CA GLU A 277 -13.87 -4.64 21.45
C GLU A 277 -13.49 -3.19 21.16
N GLN A 278 -12.29 -2.79 21.60
CA GLN A 278 -11.77 -1.43 21.37
C GLN A 278 -11.34 -1.17 19.92
N THR A 279 -11.27 -2.22 19.11
CA THR A 279 -10.86 -2.14 17.71
C THR A 279 -11.99 -1.60 16.84
N ASP A 280 -11.63 -0.99 15.71
CA ASP A 280 -12.60 -0.45 14.75
C ASP A 280 -13.38 -1.58 14.06
N PRO A 281 -14.69 -1.75 14.30
CA PRO A 281 -15.48 -2.80 13.66
C PRO A 281 -15.51 -2.67 12.14
N GLN A 282 -15.48 -1.45 11.58
CA GLN A 282 -15.46 -1.25 10.13
C GLN A 282 -14.13 -1.68 9.49
N LYS A 283 -13.12 -1.97 10.29
CA LYS A 283 -11.90 -2.60 9.80
C LYS A 283 -11.95 -4.10 9.99
N PHE A 284 -12.14 -4.55 11.24
CA PHE A 284 -11.96 -5.96 11.61
C PHE A 284 -13.09 -6.86 11.10
N VAL A 285 -14.36 -6.42 11.15
CA VAL A 285 -15.49 -7.24 10.70
C VAL A 285 -15.40 -7.52 9.20
N PHE A 286 -15.13 -6.50 8.38
CA PHE A 286 -15.04 -6.69 6.93
C PHE A 286 -13.76 -7.42 6.50
N GLU A 287 -12.66 -7.25 7.23
CA GLU A 287 -11.42 -7.99 7.00
C GLU A 287 -11.60 -9.49 7.23
N ASP A 288 -12.17 -9.89 8.37
CA ASP A 288 -12.42 -11.30 8.68
C ASP A 288 -13.51 -11.93 7.78
N ILE A 289 -14.55 -11.16 7.41
CA ILE A 289 -15.54 -11.62 6.41
C ILE A 289 -14.85 -11.90 5.07
N ALA A 290 -13.95 -11.03 4.63
CA ALA A 290 -13.20 -11.24 3.39
C ALA A 290 -12.26 -12.44 3.48
N ILE A 291 -11.58 -12.66 4.62
CA ILE A 291 -10.71 -13.82 4.83
C ILE A 291 -11.52 -15.12 4.86
N ALA A 292 -12.63 -15.16 5.60
CA ALA A 292 -13.54 -16.30 5.66
C ALA A 292 -14.07 -16.66 4.26
N SER A 293 -14.49 -15.66 3.49
CA SER A 293 -14.97 -15.86 2.12
C SER A 293 -13.92 -16.50 1.22
N TRP A 294 -12.67 -16.02 1.34
CA TRP A 294 -11.55 -16.55 0.57
C TRP A 294 -11.19 -17.98 0.98
N LEU A 295 -11.15 -18.30 2.28
CA LEU A 295 -10.90 -19.65 2.79
C LEU A 295 -11.98 -20.64 2.33
N ILE A 296 -13.25 -20.25 2.42
CA ILE A 296 -14.38 -21.07 1.96
C ILE A 296 -14.24 -21.35 0.46
N CYS A 297 -13.97 -20.34 -0.35
CA CYS A 297 -13.75 -20.53 -1.79
C CYS A 297 -12.54 -21.44 -2.06
N LEU A 298 -11.44 -21.29 -1.32
CA LEU A 298 -10.26 -22.15 -1.43
C LEU A 298 -10.60 -23.62 -1.11
N TRP A 299 -11.45 -23.88 -0.12
CA TRP A 299 -11.84 -25.24 0.28
C TRP A 299 -12.88 -25.88 -0.62
N GLU A 300 -13.75 -25.07 -1.23
CA GLU A 300 -14.74 -25.53 -2.20
C GLU A 300 -14.13 -25.81 -3.58
N GLN A 301 -12.92 -25.30 -3.87
CA GLN A 301 -12.14 -25.68 -5.04
C GLN A 301 -11.77 -27.17 -5.00
N GLY A 302 -12.41 -27.97 -5.85
CA GLY A 302 -12.15 -29.40 -5.98
C GLY A 302 -13.03 -30.30 -5.12
N GLY A 303 -13.99 -29.74 -4.38
CA GLY A 303 -15.00 -30.51 -3.64
C GLY A 303 -16.24 -30.79 -4.50
N SER A 304 -16.64 -32.06 -4.59
CA SER A 304 -18.06 -32.37 -4.84
C SER A 304 -18.85 -32.02 -3.58
N ARG A 305 -20.11 -31.56 -3.72
CA ARG A 305 -21.05 -31.36 -2.59
C ARG A 305 -21.19 -32.59 -1.66
N ALA A 306 -20.73 -33.76 -2.11
CA ALA A 306 -20.74 -35.02 -1.37
C ALA A 306 -19.55 -35.23 -0.42
N MET A 307 -18.48 -34.43 -0.50
CA MET A 307 -17.33 -34.55 0.42
C MET A 307 -17.60 -33.82 1.74
N PRO A 308 -17.13 -34.35 2.89
CA PRO A 308 -17.22 -33.63 4.15
C PRO A 308 -16.40 -32.33 4.09
N LYS A 309 -16.91 -31.28 4.72
CA LYS A 309 -16.19 -30.02 4.88
C LYS A 309 -14.91 -30.25 5.70
N PRO A 310 -13.78 -29.65 5.34
CA PRO A 310 -12.55 -29.79 6.11
C PRO A 310 -12.68 -29.18 7.51
N THR A 311 -11.90 -29.74 8.42
CA THR A 311 -11.72 -29.20 9.77
C THR A 311 -10.61 -28.15 9.83
N PHE A 312 -10.66 -27.24 10.79
CA PHE A 312 -9.65 -26.18 10.93
C PHE A 312 -9.22 -25.91 12.38
N ALA A 313 -8.00 -25.38 12.54
CA ALA A 313 -7.48 -24.81 13.78
C ALA A 313 -6.88 -23.43 13.50
N ASP A 314 -7.39 -22.38 14.15
CA ASP A 314 -6.88 -21.00 14.01
C ASP A 314 -5.97 -20.63 15.18
N LEU A 315 -4.68 -20.42 14.89
CA LEU A 315 -3.64 -20.20 15.89
C LEU A 315 -3.41 -18.69 16.08
N GLY A 316 -3.53 -18.22 17.32
CA GLY A 316 -3.51 -16.79 17.60
C GLY A 316 -4.79 -16.10 17.14
N CYS A 317 -5.95 -16.74 17.36
CA CYS A 317 -7.23 -16.33 16.77
C CYS A 317 -7.77 -14.98 17.30
N GLY A 318 -7.15 -14.39 18.32
CA GLY A 318 -7.48 -13.06 18.82
C GLY A 318 -8.95 -12.90 19.19
N ASN A 319 -9.68 -12.07 18.45
CA ASN A 319 -11.10 -11.81 18.67
C ASN A 319 -12.00 -13.03 18.36
N GLY A 320 -11.48 -14.10 17.72
CA GLY A 320 -12.22 -15.32 17.40
C GLY A 320 -13.31 -15.16 16.34
N PHE A 321 -13.41 -14.02 15.67
CA PHE A 321 -14.49 -13.72 14.73
C PHE A 321 -14.38 -14.56 13.45
N LEU A 322 -13.16 -14.80 12.96
CA LEU A 322 -12.93 -15.75 11.86
C LEU A 322 -13.43 -17.17 12.20
N VAL A 323 -13.13 -17.65 13.40
CA VAL A 323 -13.61 -18.97 13.90
C VAL A 323 -15.13 -18.98 13.96
N TYR A 324 -15.76 -17.94 14.51
CA TYR A 324 -17.21 -17.80 14.54
C TYR A 324 -17.83 -17.86 13.14
N LEU A 325 -17.26 -17.16 12.15
CA LEU A 325 -17.74 -17.15 10.77
C LEU A 325 -17.67 -18.56 10.17
N LEU A 326 -16.50 -19.20 10.21
CA LEU A 326 -16.30 -20.54 9.64
C LEU A 326 -17.20 -21.59 10.30
N THR A 327 -17.32 -21.56 11.62
CA THR A 327 -18.24 -22.44 12.36
C THR A 327 -19.70 -22.18 11.97
N SER A 328 -20.10 -20.92 11.82
CA SER A 328 -21.47 -20.55 11.40
C SER A 328 -21.77 -20.91 9.95
N GLU A 329 -20.74 -21.05 9.12
CA GLU A 329 -20.82 -21.57 7.75
C GLU A 329 -20.70 -23.10 7.68
N GLY A 330 -20.69 -23.79 8.84
CA GLY A 330 -20.76 -25.24 8.95
C GLY A 330 -19.42 -25.96 8.83
N TYR A 331 -18.30 -25.27 9.02
CA TYR A 331 -16.98 -25.88 9.14
C TYR A 331 -16.69 -26.22 10.61
N SER A 332 -16.17 -27.41 10.89
CA SER A 332 -15.84 -27.81 12.26
C SER A 332 -14.40 -27.41 12.59
N GLY A 333 -14.20 -26.68 13.67
CA GLY A 333 -12.86 -26.24 14.06
C GLY A 333 -12.85 -25.49 15.37
N TYR A 334 -11.67 -24.97 15.72
CA TYR A 334 -11.46 -24.22 16.95
C TYR A 334 -10.42 -23.11 16.77
N GLY A 335 -10.45 -22.13 17.67
CA GLY A 335 -9.44 -21.09 17.78
C GLY A 335 -8.69 -21.17 19.10
N VAL A 336 -7.40 -20.82 19.07
CA VAL A 336 -6.59 -20.70 20.28
C VAL A 336 -5.95 -19.32 20.34
N ASP A 337 -6.08 -18.64 21.46
CA ASP A 337 -5.36 -17.40 21.76
C ASP A 337 -4.83 -17.46 23.20
N GLN A 338 -3.76 -16.71 23.49
CA GLN A 338 -3.20 -16.63 24.84
C GLN A 338 -4.22 -16.14 25.90
N SER A 339 -5.30 -15.49 25.48
CA SER A 339 -6.28 -14.87 26.37
C SER A 339 -7.64 -14.75 25.72
N ALA A 340 -8.70 -15.03 26.48
CA ALA A 340 -10.07 -14.78 26.05
C ALA A 340 -10.31 -13.27 25.78
N ARG A 341 -11.13 -12.97 24.77
CA ARG A 341 -11.59 -11.62 24.44
C ARG A 341 -13.04 -11.42 24.89
N LYS A 342 -13.47 -10.17 25.04
CA LYS A 342 -14.82 -9.85 25.55
C LYS A 342 -15.89 -10.38 24.60
N ILE A 343 -15.63 -10.33 23.30
CA ILE A 343 -16.54 -10.78 22.25
C ILE A 343 -16.81 -12.29 22.27
N TRP A 344 -15.92 -13.10 22.84
CA TRP A 344 -16.05 -14.57 22.82
C TRP A 344 -17.36 -15.05 23.46
N THR A 345 -17.84 -14.35 24.49
CA THR A 345 -19.10 -14.69 25.18
C THR A 345 -20.34 -14.49 24.31
N GLN A 346 -20.23 -13.77 23.19
CA GLN A 346 -21.34 -13.49 22.29
C GLN A 346 -21.50 -14.50 21.14
N TYR A 347 -20.51 -15.36 20.90
CA TYR A 347 -20.53 -16.30 19.78
C TYR A 347 -21.37 -17.56 20.01
N GLY A 348 -21.66 -17.88 21.27
CA GLY A 348 -22.40 -19.09 21.66
C GLY A 348 -21.51 -20.32 21.83
N ILE A 349 -22.07 -21.35 22.47
CA ILE A 349 -21.33 -22.56 22.91
C ILE A 349 -20.80 -23.42 21.76
N GLN A 350 -21.32 -23.23 20.54
CA GLN A 350 -20.92 -23.98 19.36
C GLN A 350 -19.56 -23.53 18.78
N VAL A 351 -19.06 -22.36 19.19
CA VAL A 351 -17.77 -21.85 18.75
C VAL A 351 -16.69 -22.21 19.78
N ASP A 352 -15.81 -23.13 19.41
CA ASP A 352 -14.72 -23.59 20.27
C ASP A 352 -13.56 -22.58 20.25
N LEU A 353 -13.45 -21.80 21.33
CA LEU A 353 -12.38 -20.81 21.54
C LEU A 353 -11.66 -21.11 22.84
N ARG A 354 -10.34 -21.29 22.76
CA ARG A 354 -9.50 -21.78 23.85
C ARG A 354 -8.52 -20.70 24.27
N ALA A 355 -8.66 -20.23 25.51
CA ALA A 355 -7.73 -19.30 26.12
C ALA A 355 -6.54 -20.08 26.69
N GLN A 356 -5.50 -20.28 25.89
CA GLN A 356 -4.34 -21.09 26.23
C GLN A 356 -3.06 -20.50 25.64
N THR A 357 -2.00 -20.43 26.45
CA THR A 357 -0.65 -20.16 25.93
C THR A 357 -0.17 -21.32 25.07
N LEU A 358 0.10 -21.03 23.81
CA LEU A 358 0.62 -22.00 22.86
C LEU A 358 2.15 -22.13 22.98
N GLU A 359 2.60 -23.36 23.19
CA GLU A 359 3.99 -23.77 23.00
C GLU A 359 4.11 -24.45 21.63
N PRO A 360 4.48 -23.72 20.57
CA PRO A 360 4.31 -24.20 19.19
C PRO A 360 5.16 -25.43 18.87
N TYR A 361 6.24 -25.67 19.62
CA TYR A 361 7.11 -26.84 19.48
C TYR A 361 6.51 -28.14 20.03
N HIS A 362 5.45 -28.10 20.83
CA HIS A 362 4.72 -29.29 21.31
C HIS A 362 3.28 -29.36 20.83
N PHE A 363 2.82 -28.35 20.08
CA PHE A 363 1.43 -28.25 19.69
C PHE A 363 1.08 -29.16 18.51
N ASP A 364 0.01 -29.95 18.66
CA ASP A 364 -0.59 -30.78 17.63
C ASP A 364 -1.99 -30.22 17.31
N ALA A 365 -2.15 -29.66 16.10
CA ALA A 365 -3.36 -28.96 15.72
C ALA A 365 -4.57 -29.88 15.47
N ARG A 366 -4.34 -31.15 15.08
CA ARG A 366 -5.41 -32.14 14.79
C ARG A 366 -6.56 -31.60 13.94
N ALA A 367 -6.23 -30.94 12.84
CA ALA A 367 -7.20 -30.39 11.89
C ALA A 367 -6.70 -30.54 10.46
N ASP A 368 -7.59 -30.55 9.47
CA ASP A 368 -7.20 -30.61 8.06
C ASP A 368 -6.45 -29.34 7.63
N TRP A 369 -6.82 -28.20 8.21
CA TRP A 369 -6.19 -26.91 7.97
C TRP A 369 -5.71 -26.23 9.26
N VAL A 370 -4.47 -25.74 9.23
CA VAL A 370 -3.93 -24.83 10.25
C VAL A 370 -3.93 -23.41 9.69
N ILE A 371 -4.59 -22.50 10.39
CA ILE A 371 -4.73 -21.10 10.00
C ILE A 371 -3.89 -20.24 10.95
N GLY A 372 -3.20 -19.25 10.40
CA GLY A 372 -2.63 -18.14 11.16
C GLY A 372 -3.01 -16.82 10.52
N ASN A 373 -4.15 -16.26 10.92
CA ASN A 373 -4.58 -14.93 10.48
C ASN A 373 -3.92 -13.85 11.34
N HIS A 374 -2.90 -13.17 10.80
CA HIS A 374 -2.12 -12.15 11.53
C HIS A 374 -1.63 -12.63 12.90
N ALA A 375 -1.21 -13.89 12.96
CA ALA A 375 -0.90 -14.62 14.20
C ALA A 375 0.40 -14.18 14.92
N ASP A 376 0.88 -12.95 14.69
CA ASP A 376 2.08 -12.34 15.30
C ASP A 376 3.26 -13.33 15.44
N GLU A 377 3.63 -13.68 16.68
CA GLU A 377 4.75 -14.56 17.02
C GLU A 377 4.58 -16.00 16.51
N LEU A 378 3.35 -16.43 16.23
CA LEU A 378 3.02 -17.79 15.76
C LEU A 378 3.06 -17.91 14.24
N ALA A 379 3.04 -16.80 13.49
CA ALA A 379 3.06 -16.83 12.02
C ALA A 379 4.17 -17.73 11.42
N PRO A 380 5.45 -17.69 11.86
CA PRO A 380 6.47 -18.59 11.33
C PRO A 380 6.30 -20.06 11.76
N TRP A 381 5.54 -20.32 12.83
CA TRP A 381 5.28 -21.67 13.35
C TRP A 381 4.13 -22.39 12.65
N VAL A 382 3.19 -21.66 12.04
CA VAL A 382 2.02 -22.24 11.32
C VAL A 382 2.42 -23.35 10.33
N PRO A 383 3.35 -23.13 9.36
CA PRO A 383 3.75 -24.19 8.43
C PRO A 383 4.41 -25.39 9.13
N ILE A 384 5.13 -25.16 10.22
CA ILE A 384 5.83 -26.21 11.00
C ILE A 384 4.82 -27.07 11.76
N ILE A 385 3.86 -26.45 12.44
CA ILE A 385 2.78 -27.13 13.15
C ILE A 385 1.95 -27.97 12.17
N ALA A 386 1.59 -27.40 11.02
CA ALA A 386 0.86 -28.14 10.00
C ALA A 386 1.63 -29.37 9.48
N ALA A 387 2.95 -29.22 9.26
CA ALA A 387 3.78 -30.31 8.77
C ALA A 387 3.93 -31.48 9.76
N ARG A 388 3.74 -31.22 11.05
CA ARG A 388 3.87 -32.20 12.15
C ARG A 388 2.57 -32.89 12.54
N ALA A 389 1.42 -32.38 12.11
CA ALA A 389 0.15 -33.08 12.30
C ALA A 389 0.20 -34.47 11.65
N ALA A 390 -0.52 -35.45 12.23
CA ALA A 390 -0.41 -36.90 11.99
C ALA A 390 -0.19 -37.35 10.53
N GLU A 391 0.46 -38.53 10.34
CA GLU A 391 0.89 -39.31 9.14
C GLU A 391 0.90 -38.69 7.71
N ALA A 392 -0.06 -37.83 7.34
CA ALA A 392 -0.10 -37.09 6.08
C ALA A 392 0.33 -35.60 6.19
N GLY A 393 0.29 -35.01 7.39
CA GLY A 393 0.45 -33.56 7.58
C GLY A 393 -0.81 -32.76 7.21
N SER A 394 -1.11 -31.71 7.97
CA SER A 394 -2.21 -30.77 7.68
C SER A 394 -1.85 -29.85 6.51
N LYS A 395 -2.85 -29.21 5.90
CA LYS A 395 -2.63 -28.05 5.03
C LYS A 395 -2.53 -26.79 5.88
N PHE A 396 -2.01 -25.69 5.33
CA PHE A 396 -1.99 -24.43 6.06
C PHE A 396 -2.31 -23.21 5.21
N VAL A 397 -2.78 -22.17 5.90
CA VAL A 397 -2.83 -20.78 5.41
C VAL A 397 -2.25 -19.88 6.50
N VAL A 398 -1.31 -19.00 6.13
CA VAL A 398 -0.82 -17.96 7.04
C VAL A 398 -0.84 -16.60 6.35
N ILE A 399 -1.37 -15.60 7.06
CA ILE A 399 -1.42 -14.20 6.64
C ILE A 399 -0.52 -13.40 7.60
N PRO A 400 0.79 -13.27 7.32
CA PRO A 400 1.70 -12.60 8.24
C PRO A 400 1.48 -11.09 8.33
N CYS A 401 1.67 -10.53 9.53
CA CYS A 401 1.60 -9.08 9.80
C CYS A 401 2.95 -8.48 10.26
N CYS A 402 3.53 -9.06 11.31
CA CYS A 402 4.67 -8.55 12.06
C CYS A 402 5.87 -9.51 11.91
N PRO A 403 7.10 -9.01 11.63
CA PRO A 403 8.26 -9.87 11.43
C PRO A 403 8.76 -10.45 12.75
N HIS A 404 8.34 -11.67 13.06
CA HIS A 404 8.82 -12.45 14.20
C HIS A 404 9.64 -13.65 13.70
N GLY A 405 10.74 -13.95 14.39
CA GLY A 405 11.47 -15.19 14.18
C GLY A 405 10.84 -16.35 14.95
N LEU A 406 11.36 -17.56 14.74
CA LEU A 406 10.91 -18.75 15.48
C LEU A 406 11.10 -18.66 17.00
N SER A 407 11.94 -17.75 17.52
CA SER A 407 12.05 -17.49 18.96
C SER A 407 10.86 -16.72 19.56
N GLY A 408 9.96 -16.20 18.72
CA GLY A 408 8.92 -15.24 19.11
C GLY A 408 9.42 -13.80 19.18
N ALA A 409 10.74 -13.56 19.12
CA ALA A 409 11.30 -12.21 19.09
C ALA A 409 11.06 -11.53 17.73
N LYS A 410 10.89 -10.20 17.75
CA LYS A 410 10.87 -9.40 16.52
C LYS A 410 12.22 -9.53 15.81
N MET A 411 12.18 -9.77 14.51
CA MET A 411 13.37 -9.91 13.68
C MET A 411 13.52 -8.73 12.72
N ALA A 412 14.76 -8.30 12.52
CA ALA A 412 15.11 -7.39 11.45
C ALA A 412 15.62 -8.23 10.26
N LEU A 413 14.78 -8.37 9.24
CA LEU A 413 15.19 -9.03 8.01
C LEU A 413 15.90 -8.03 7.09
N PRO A 414 17.08 -8.37 6.54
CA PRO A 414 17.64 -7.60 5.44
C PRO A 414 16.67 -7.69 4.25
N ALA A 415 16.26 -6.53 3.74
CA ALA A 415 15.47 -6.45 2.51
C ALA A 415 16.42 -6.11 1.37
N ALA A 416 16.34 -6.85 0.27
CA ALA A 416 17.07 -6.51 -0.95
C ALA A 416 16.62 -5.15 -1.50
N ALA A 417 17.45 -4.50 -2.33
CA ALA A 417 17.05 -3.28 -3.01
C ALA A 417 15.76 -3.53 -3.82
N GLY A 418 14.80 -2.59 -3.73
CA GLY A 418 13.46 -2.75 -4.33
C GLY A 418 12.48 -3.68 -3.57
N GLN A 419 12.95 -4.41 -2.56
CA GLN A 419 12.12 -5.28 -1.74
C GLN A 419 11.59 -4.54 -0.50
N SER A 420 10.31 -4.74 -0.16
CA SER A 420 9.78 -4.23 1.11
C SER A 420 10.14 -5.17 2.26
N LYS A 421 10.29 -4.64 3.48
CA LYS A 421 10.47 -5.45 4.70
C LYS A 421 9.37 -6.49 4.88
N TYR A 422 8.15 -6.14 4.47
CA TYR A 422 7.03 -7.07 4.53
C TYR A 422 7.21 -8.25 3.58
N HIS A 423 7.62 -7.98 2.33
CA HIS A 423 7.87 -9.02 1.35
C HIS A 423 9.07 -9.90 1.73
N ALA A 424 10.12 -9.33 2.34
CA ALA A 424 11.21 -10.11 2.92
C ALA A 424 10.70 -11.09 4.00
N TYR A 425 9.74 -10.66 4.83
CA TYR A 425 9.12 -11.53 5.83
C TYR A 425 8.22 -12.62 5.25
N VAL A 426 7.44 -12.30 4.22
CA VAL A 426 6.68 -13.30 3.45
C VAL A 426 7.62 -14.36 2.87
N ASN A 427 8.77 -13.96 2.33
CA ASN A 427 9.77 -14.90 1.80
C ASN A 427 10.40 -15.75 2.90
N TYR A 428 10.71 -15.18 4.06
CA TYR A 428 11.19 -15.94 5.22
C TYR A 428 10.23 -17.07 5.61
N ILE A 429 8.93 -16.78 5.75
CA ILE A 429 7.92 -17.81 6.08
C ILE A 429 7.76 -18.81 4.92
N SER A 430 7.85 -18.36 3.68
CA SER A 430 7.82 -19.25 2.50
C SER A 430 8.97 -20.25 2.53
N THR A 431 10.19 -19.80 2.88
CA THR A 431 11.36 -20.68 3.03
C THR A 431 11.15 -21.72 4.12
N LEU A 432 10.57 -21.33 5.28
CA LEU A 432 10.21 -22.28 6.34
C LEU A 432 9.20 -23.32 5.84
N ALA A 433 8.18 -22.89 5.08
CA ALA A 433 7.20 -23.80 4.51
C ALA A 433 7.81 -24.77 3.47
N THR A 434 8.73 -24.29 2.62
CA THR A 434 9.48 -25.16 1.69
C THR A 434 10.37 -26.14 2.44
N GLN A 435 11.04 -25.73 3.53
CA GLN A 435 11.80 -26.64 4.40
C GLN A 435 10.91 -27.71 5.05
N CYS A 436 9.64 -27.39 5.30
CA CYS A 436 8.63 -28.36 5.74
C CYS A 436 8.11 -29.26 4.61
N GLY A 437 8.58 -29.08 3.37
CA GLY A 437 8.25 -29.90 2.20
C GLY A 437 7.01 -29.44 1.43
N TYR A 438 6.45 -28.26 1.71
CA TYR A 438 5.29 -27.75 0.98
C TYR A 438 5.66 -27.14 -0.37
N GLU A 439 4.79 -27.34 -1.35
CA GLU A 439 4.66 -26.43 -2.49
C GLU A 439 3.98 -25.15 -2.01
N VAL A 440 4.69 -24.04 -2.05
CA VAL A 440 4.23 -22.76 -1.51
C VAL A 440 3.52 -21.97 -2.59
N GLU A 441 2.24 -21.68 -2.36
CA GLU A 441 1.46 -20.74 -3.15
C GLU A 441 1.27 -19.43 -2.36
N LYS A 442 1.08 -18.32 -3.07
CA LYS A 442 0.86 -17.00 -2.45
C LYS A 442 -0.25 -16.27 -3.19
N GLU A 443 -1.05 -15.47 -2.48
CA GLU A 443 -2.00 -14.56 -3.11
C GLU A 443 -2.12 -13.26 -2.31
N PHE A 444 -2.25 -12.12 -3.00
CA PHE A 444 -2.69 -10.89 -2.36
C PHE A 444 -4.21 -10.92 -2.15
N LEU A 445 -4.65 -10.86 -0.90
CA LEU A 445 -6.06 -10.83 -0.52
C LEU A 445 -6.67 -9.45 -0.74
N ARG A 446 -7.98 -9.44 -1.01
CA ARG A 446 -8.82 -8.24 -1.17
C ARG A 446 -9.35 -7.73 0.19
N ILE A 447 -8.44 -7.51 1.13
CA ILE A 447 -8.75 -7.05 2.50
C ILE A 447 -8.28 -5.60 2.71
N PRO A 448 -8.89 -4.83 3.64
CA PRO A 448 -8.50 -3.45 3.95
C PRO A 448 -7.22 -3.38 4.82
N SER A 449 -6.18 -4.15 4.47
CA SER A 449 -4.90 -4.25 5.18
C SER A 449 -3.72 -4.14 4.22
N THR A 450 -2.62 -3.54 4.68
CA THR A 450 -1.34 -3.54 3.96
C THR A 450 -0.56 -4.84 4.17
N LYS A 451 -1.06 -5.73 5.04
CA LYS A 451 -0.51 -7.04 5.38
C LYS A 451 -1.43 -8.12 4.83
N ASN A 452 -1.54 -8.16 3.50
CA ASN A 452 -2.59 -8.90 2.80
C ASN A 452 -2.07 -10.05 1.94
N VAL A 453 -0.87 -10.57 2.17
CA VAL A 453 -0.41 -11.76 1.45
C VAL A 453 -0.78 -13.00 2.24
N ALA A 454 -1.58 -13.89 1.66
CA ALA A 454 -1.77 -15.25 2.15
C ALA A 454 -0.67 -16.15 1.58
N ILE A 455 -0.09 -16.99 2.43
CA ILE A 455 0.83 -18.07 2.05
C ILE A 455 0.10 -19.39 2.30
N VAL A 456 0.08 -20.26 1.30
CA VAL A 456 -0.69 -21.51 1.31
C VAL A 456 0.23 -22.69 1.07
N GLY A 457 0.06 -23.75 1.86
CA GLY A 457 0.65 -25.06 1.58
C GLY A 457 -0.44 -26.12 1.60
N ARG A 458 -0.85 -26.59 0.42
CA ARG A 458 -1.87 -27.65 0.26
C ARG A 458 -1.33 -28.95 -0.33
N SER A 459 -0.10 -28.95 -0.85
CA SER A 459 0.59 -30.09 -1.45
C SER A 459 2.02 -30.19 -0.95
N ARG A 460 2.59 -31.39 -0.91
CA ARG A 460 3.99 -31.64 -0.52
C ARG A 460 4.71 -32.43 -1.62
N THR A 461 5.79 -31.89 -2.17
CA THR A 461 6.55 -32.46 -3.32
C THR A 461 7.48 -33.58 -2.94
N VAL A 462 8.10 -33.43 -1.78
CA VAL A 462 8.98 -34.41 -1.16
C VAL A 462 8.48 -34.47 0.27
N ARG A 463 8.26 -35.66 0.82
CA ARG A 463 8.21 -35.77 2.28
C ARG A 463 9.58 -35.30 2.76
N ALA A 464 9.74 -34.01 3.06
CA ALA A 464 10.78 -33.56 3.98
C ALA A 464 10.72 -34.57 5.12
N SER A 465 11.83 -35.25 5.37
CA SER A 465 11.77 -36.37 6.31
C SER A 465 11.24 -35.81 7.62
N GLN A 466 10.42 -36.57 8.35
CA GLN A 466 9.94 -36.11 9.65
C GLN A 466 11.10 -35.62 10.53
N ALA A 467 12.29 -36.23 10.35
CA ALA A 467 13.55 -35.82 10.97
C ALA A 467 14.00 -34.38 10.64
N ASP A 468 13.81 -33.87 9.41
CA ASP A 468 14.19 -32.51 9.03
C ASP A 468 13.27 -31.47 9.71
N VAL A 469 11.97 -31.76 9.75
CA VAL A 469 10.98 -30.94 10.46
C VAL A 469 11.24 -30.96 11.96
N ASP A 470 11.54 -32.13 12.53
CA ASP A 470 11.86 -32.29 13.94
C ASP A 470 13.19 -31.59 14.31
N ALA A 471 14.18 -31.58 13.42
CA ALA A 471 15.44 -30.85 13.61
C ALA A 471 15.22 -29.33 13.62
N LEU A 472 14.39 -28.81 12.72
CA LEU A 472 13.99 -27.40 12.69
C LEU A 472 13.29 -27.00 13.99
N VAL A 473 12.37 -27.83 14.48
CA VAL A 473 11.65 -27.61 15.75
C VAL A 473 12.63 -27.61 16.92
N LYS A 474 13.54 -28.59 16.98
CA LYS A 474 14.52 -28.70 18.07
C LYS A 474 15.44 -27.49 18.15
N ALA A 475 15.89 -26.99 17.00
CA ALA A 475 16.71 -25.77 16.94
C ALA A 475 15.92 -24.54 17.41
N ALA A 476 14.67 -24.40 16.98
CA ALA A 476 13.81 -23.27 17.32
C ALA A 476 13.29 -23.27 18.76
N ALA A 477 13.04 -24.45 19.34
CA ALA A 477 12.47 -24.60 20.67
C ALA A 477 13.40 -24.07 21.77
N HIS A 478 14.73 -24.19 21.59
CA HIS A 478 15.71 -23.73 22.57
C HIS A 478 15.60 -22.22 22.85
N ASP A 479 15.27 -21.43 21.84
CA ASP A 479 15.26 -19.96 21.93
C ASP A 479 13.83 -19.38 22.04
N PHE A 480 12.79 -20.22 22.03
CA PHE A 480 11.41 -19.74 22.07
C PHE A 480 11.07 -19.21 23.46
N VAL A 481 10.61 -17.97 23.51
CA VAL A 481 10.09 -17.35 24.73
C VAL A 481 8.60 -17.08 24.54
N PRO A 482 7.71 -17.77 25.27
CA PRO A 482 6.29 -17.50 25.21
C PRO A 482 5.99 -16.03 25.51
N ARG A 483 5.06 -15.46 24.75
CA ARG A 483 4.60 -14.09 25.02
C ARG A 483 3.98 -14.02 26.40
N VAL A 484 4.39 -13.02 27.17
CA VAL A 484 3.71 -12.66 28.42
C VAL A 484 2.31 -12.14 28.10
N PRO A 485 1.24 -12.72 28.68
CA PRO A 485 -0.13 -12.29 28.42
C PRO A 485 -0.32 -10.79 28.65
N ASP A 486 -1.16 -10.14 27.84
CA ASP A 486 -1.35 -8.69 27.94
C ASP A 486 -1.97 -8.25 29.28
N SER A 487 -2.75 -9.11 29.93
CA SER A 487 -3.22 -8.90 31.32
C SER A 487 -2.05 -8.74 32.28
N VAL A 488 -1.12 -9.69 32.27
CA VAL A 488 0.09 -9.68 33.10
C VAL A 488 0.99 -8.49 32.75
N ARG A 489 1.15 -8.18 31.46
CA ARG A 489 1.91 -7.00 31.02
C ARG A 489 1.27 -5.69 31.52
N ASN A 490 -0.05 -5.61 31.52
CA ASN A 490 -0.79 -4.47 32.04
C ASN A 490 -0.67 -4.37 33.56
N GLU A 491 -0.75 -5.48 34.30
CA GLU A 491 -0.49 -5.51 35.74
C GLU A 491 0.92 -5.03 36.08
N ILE A 492 1.94 -5.50 35.35
CA ILE A 492 3.33 -5.03 35.51
C ILE A 492 3.43 -3.52 35.24
N ARG A 493 2.78 -3.01 34.19
CA ARG A 493 2.76 -1.58 33.87
C ARG A 493 2.08 -0.77 34.97
N LEU A 494 0.93 -1.22 35.47
CA LEU A 494 0.20 -0.57 36.56
C LEU A 494 0.99 -0.60 37.86
N ALA A 495 1.65 -1.71 38.18
CA ALA A 495 2.52 -1.83 39.34
C ALA A 495 3.72 -0.86 39.25
N LYS A 496 4.37 -0.75 38.09
CA LYS A 496 5.43 0.24 37.83
C LYS A 496 4.94 1.69 37.91
N ALA A 497 3.71 1.97 37.50
CA ALA A 497 3.12 3.29 37.64
C ALA A 497 2.86 3.63 39.12
N ARG A 498 2.32 2.68 39.89
CA ARG A 498 2.10 2.82 41.34
C ARG A 498 3.40 3.04 42.11
N SER A 499 4.46 2.29 41.80
CA SER A 499 5.76 2.47 42.46
C SER A 499 6.41 3.81 42.13
N ARG A 500 6.29 4.29 40.89
CA ARG A 500 6.73 5.64 40.51
C ARG A 500 5.97 6.74 41.26
N SER A 501 4.65 6.60 41.42
CA SER A 501 3.86 7.56 42.20
C SER A 501 4.18 7.57 43.70
N GLN A 502 4.56 6.42 44.27
CA GLN A 502 5.00 6.33 45.67
C GLN A 502 6.40 6.93 45.88
N ALA A 503 7.33 6.71 44.94
CA ALA A 503 8.67 7.30 45.01
C ALA A 503 8.68 8.83 44.87
N THR A 504 7.68 9.41 44.20
CA THR A 504 7.50 10.88 44.11
C THR A 504 6.76 11.49 45.30
N ALA A 505 6.25 10.67 46.23
CA ALA A 505 5.43 11.11 47.35
C ALA A 505 6.17 11.14 48.70
N GLU A 506 7.45 10.78 48.77
CA GLU A 506 8.29 11.00 49.97
C GLU A 506 8.93 12.41 49.93
N PRO A 507 8.53 13.36 50.80
CA PRO A 507 9.19 14.64 50.93
C PRO A 507 10.37 14.51 51.90
N GLY A 508 11.51 15.10 51.54
CA GLY A 508 12.74 15.10 52.34
C GLY A 508 12.52 15.59 53.77
N ALA A 509 12.77 14.70 54.73
CA ALA A 509 13.05 15.05 56.11
C ALA A 509 14.56 15.27 56.27
N ASN A 510 15.01 16.53 56.21
CA ASN A 510 16.04 17.10 57.09
C ASN A 510 16.55 18.46 56.57
N SER A 511 16.18 19.54 57.24
CA SER A 511 17.15 20.42 57.94
C SER A 511 16.47 21.72 58.38
N HIS A 512 15.95 21.72 59.62
CA HIS A 512 15.77 22.93 60.39
C HIS A 512 17.08 23.25 61.13
N GLN A 513 17.72 24.38 60.81
CA GLN A 513 18.32 25.26 61.82
C GLN A 513 18.56 26.65 61.19
N LYS A 514 17.60 27.56 61.41
CA LYS A 514 17.79 29.01 61.28
C LYS A 514 18.34 29.52 62.61
N GLY A 515 19.56 30.06 62.60
CA GLY A 515 20.06 30.96 63.63
C GLY A 515 19.51 32.37 63.41
N LEU A 516 19.04 32.99 64.49
CA LEU A 516 18.50 34.34 64.58
C LEU A 516 19.58 35.41 64.41
N SER A 517 19.19 36.57 63.85
CA SER A 517 19.20 37.87 64.57
C SER A 517 18.74 39.02 63.67
N ALA A 518 17.71 39.73 64.15
CA ALA A 518 17.27 41.07 63.72
C ALA A 518 18.15 42.14 64.42
N GLU A 519 18.65 43.15 63.69
CA GLU A 519 18.21 44.57 63.68
C GLU A 519 19.24 45.48 64.40
N PRO A 520 19.30 46.79 64.10
CA PRO A 520 18.63 47.54 63.02
C PRO A 520 19.54 47.89 61.83
#